data_AF-A0A0P9F7H3-F1
#
_entry.id   AF-A0A0P9F7H3-F1
#
_cell.length_a   1.000
_cell.length_b   1.000
_cell.length_c   1.000
_cell.angle_alpha   90.00
_cell.angle_beta   90.00
_cell.angle_gamma   90.00
#
_symmetry.space_group_name_H-M   'P 1'
#
loop_
_entity.id
_entity.type
_entity.pdbx_description
1 polymer ?
#
loop_
_entity_poly.entity_id
_entity_poly.type
_entity_poly.pdbx_seq_one_letter_code
_entity_poly.pdbx_strand_id
1 'polypeptide(L)' 'MVTGVTIGRWALVGSGAVVTRDVPEHAVVVGNPARVIGYVSAGGVRCASQAEARALSEEEGSAAE' A
#
# COMPACT_ATOMS: atom_id res chain seq x y z
N MET A 1 -3.53 4.55 -13.80
CA MET A 1 -3.62 5.68 -12.84
C MET A 1 -3.81 6.96 -13.62
N VAL A 2 -4.44 7.97 -13.03
CA VAL A 2 -4.56 9.31 -13.63
C VAL A 2 -3.38 10.20 -13.21
N THR A 3 -3.10 11.29 -13.93
CA THR A 3 -2.05 12.24 -13.54
C THR A 3 -2.43 13.01 -12.28
N GLY A 4 -1.44 13.40 -11.48
CA GLY A 4 -1.64 14.21 -10.27
C GLY A 4 -2.04 13.43 -9.01
N VAL A 5 -1.99 12.08 -9.02
CA VAL A 5 -2.16 11.26 -7.81
C VAL A 5 -0.83 10.83 -7.23
N THR A 6 -0.77 10.72 -5.91
CA THR A 6 0.37 10.20 -5.16
C THR A 6 0.13 8.76 -4.74
N ILE A 7 1.13 7.90 -4.95
CA ILE A 7 1.15 6.54 -4.43
C ILE A 7 2.12 6.50 -3.26
N GLY A 8 1.59 6.21 -2.06
CA GLY A 8 2.39 6.08 -0.86
C GLY A 8 3.39 4.91 -0.94
N ARG A 9 4.47 5.01 -0.17
CA ARG A 9 5.49 3.97 -0.08
C ARG A 9 4.86 2.63 0.30
N TRP A 10 5.38 1.55 -0.29
CA TRP A 10 4.94 0.18 -0.03
C TRP A 10 3.45 -0.10 -0.32
N ALA A 11 2.74 0.81 -0.97
CA ALA A 11 1.38 0.56 -1.42
C ALA A 11 1.37 -0.49 -2.54
N LEU A 12 0.37 -1.38 -2.51
CA LEU A 12 0.17 -2.39 -3.54
C LEU A 12 -1.04 -2.04 -4.40
N VAL A 13 -0.82 -1.94 -5.70
CA VAL A 13 -1.88 -1.70 -6.68
C VAL A 13 -2.17 -3.00 -7.41
N GLY A 14 -3.39 -3.51 -7.25
CA GLY A 14 -3.83 -4.71 -7.94
C GLY A 14 -3.85 -4.54 -9.45
N SER A 15 -3.61 -5.63 -10.18
CA SER A 15 -3.67 -5.64 -11.63
C SER A 15 -5.04 -5.15 -12.13
N GLY A 16 -5.02 -4.34 -13.19
CA GLY A 16 -6.24 -3.74 -13.77
C GLY A 16 -6.87 -2.62 -12.94
N ALA A 17 -6.26 -2.19 -11.83
CA ALA A 17 -6.81 -1.10 -11.03
C ALA A 17 -6.63 0.28 -11.70
N VAL A 18 -7.68 1.11 -11.64
CA VAL A 18 -7.63 2.51 -12.10
C VAL A 18 -7.65 3.43 -10.90
N VAL A 19 -6.45 3.85 -10.50
CA VAL A 19 -6.25 4.81 -9.39
C VAL A 19 -6.66 6.21 -9.85
N THR A 20 -7.68 6.75 -9.18
CA THR A 20 -8.30 8.06 -9.44
C THR A 20 -8.11 9.06 -8.30
N ARG A 21 -7.47 8.65 -7.20
CA ARG A 21 -7.22 9.43 -5.98
C ARG A 21 -5.98 8.90 -5.28
N ASP A 22 -5.38 9.70 -4.40
CA ASP A 22 -4.17 9.33 -3.67
C ASP A 22 -4.33 8.00 -2.92
N VAL A 23 -3.24 7.23 -2.93
CA VAL A 23 -3.16 5.92 -2.27
C VAL A 23 -2.27 6.07 -1.04
N PRO A 24 -2.79 5.81 0.17
CA PRO A 24 -1.98 5.86 1.39
C PRO A 24 -0.82 4.86 1.34
N GLU A 25 0.24 5.12 2.09
CA GLU A 25 1.32 4.15 2.29
C GLU A 25 0.78 2.81 2.82
N HIS A 26 1.42 1.72 2.42
CA HIS A 26 1.04 0.35 2.79
C HIS A 26 -0.36 -0.09 2.33
N ALA A 27 -1.15 0.75 1.67
CA ALA A 27 -2.50 0.40 1.27
C ALA A 27 -2.50 -0.58 0.09
N VAL A 28 -3.40 -1.56 0.14
CA VAL A 28 -3.71 -2.44 -0.97
C VAL A 28 -4.96 -1.90 -1.67
N VAL A 29 -4.83 -1.52 -2.94
CA VAL A 29 -5.95 -0.99 -3.73
C VAL A 29 -6.26 -1.85 -4.95
N VAL A 30 -7.55 -2.04 -5.26
CA VAL A 30 -7.99 -2.82 -6.43
C VAL A 30 -9.21 -2.17 -7.10
N GLY A 31 -9.47 -2.55 -8.36
CA GLY A 31 -10.69 -2.20 -9.09
C GLY A 31 -10.62 -0.89 -9.86
N ASN A 32 -11.71 -0.59 -10.57
CA ASN A 32 -11.91 0.64 -11.34
C ASN A 32 -13.30 1.23 -11.02
N PRO A 33 -13.39 2.35 -10.27
CA PRO A 33 -12.28 3.10 -9.67
C PRO A 33 -11.65 2.36 -8.48
N ALA A 34 -10.34 2.54 -8.27
CA ALA A 34 -9.61 1.82 -7.23
C ALA A 34 -10.12 2.13 -5.81
N ARG A 35 -10.22 1.10 -4.98
CA ARG A 35 -10.65 1.17 -3.57
C ARG A 35 -9.65 0.43 -2.67
N VAL A 36 -9.45 0.95 -1.47
CA VAL A 36 -8.59 0.31 -0.45
C VAL A 36 -9.32 -0.93 0.07
N ILE A 37 -8.62 -2.06 0.09
CA ILE A 37 -9.13 -3.36 0.57
C ILE A 37 -8.30 -3.93 1.72
N GLY A 38 -7.32 -3.18 2.24
CA GLY A 38 -6.48 -3.58 3.37
C GLY A 38 -5.11 -2.93 3.32
N TYR A 39 -4.20 -3.45 4.15
CA TYR A 39 -2.84 -2.97 4.28
C TYR A 39 -1.83 -4.12 4.24
N VAL A 40 -0.58 -3.80 3.90
CA VAL A 40 0.54 -4.73 3.88
C VAL A 40 1.83 -4.10 4.42
N SER A 41 2.69 -4.90 5.04
CA SER A 41 4.06 -4.48 5.37
C SER A 41 4.90 -4.29 4.10
N ALA A 42 6.11 -3.76 4.25
CA ALA A 42 7.08 -3.62 3.17
C ALA A 42 7.42 -4.98 2.52
N GLY A 43 7.44 -6.06 3.31
CA GLY A 43 7.60 -7.44 2.83
C GLY A 43 6.36 -8.07 2.18
N GLY A 44 5.22 -7.37 2.11
CA GLY A 44 3.99 -7.86 1.49
C GLY A 44 3.12 -8.74 2.41
N VAL A 45 3.40 -8.79 3.71
CA VAL A 45 2.57 -9.49 4.71
C VAL A 45 1.30 -8.69 4.95
N ARG A 46 0.14 -9.34 4.99
CA ARG A 46 -1.15 -8.69 5.29
C ARG A 46 -1.18 -8.20 6.73
N CYS A 47 -1.63 -6.95 6.92
CA CYS A 47 -1.74 -6.32 8.23
C CYS A 47 -3.19 -5.95 8.54
N ALA A 48 -3.55 -5.96 9.83
CA ALA A 48 -4.88 -5.59 10.30
C ALA A 48 -5.14 -4.08 10.18
N SER A 49 -4.08 -3.26 10.21
CA SER A 49 -4.17 -1.81 10.09
C SER A 49 -2.96 -1.21 9.38
N GLN A 50 -3.10 0.05 8.95
CA GLN A 50 -1.97 0.80 8.39
C GLN A 50 -0.85 1.03 9.43
N ALA A 51 -1.21 1.24 10.70
CA ALA A 51 -0.24 1.46 11.75
C ALA A 51 0.62 0.21 12.00
N GLU A 52 -0.03 -0.97 12.03
CA GLU A 52 0.65 -2.26 12.14
C GLU A 52 1.59 -2.50 10.95
N ALA A 53 1.14 -2.18 9.73
CA ALA A 53 1.98 -2.29 8.54
C ALA A 53 3.25 -1.44 8.61
N ARG A 54 3.15 -0.21 9.14
CA ARG A 54 4.32 0.66 9.34
C ARG A 54 5.28 0.09 10.37
N ALA A 55 4.76 -0.33 11.54
CA ALA A 55 5.59 -0.90 12.61
C ALA A 55 6.38 -2.13 12.14
N LEU A 56 5.72 -3.06 11.46
CA LEU A 56 6.38 -4.24 10.91
C LEU A 56 7.43 -3.89 9.85
N SER A 57 7.19 -2.85 9.06
CA SER A 57 8.12 -2.42 8.01
C SER A 57 9.38 -1.75 8.57
N GLU A 58 9.30 -1.15 9.76
CA GLU A 58 10.45 -0.61 10.49
C GLU A 58 11.32 -1.75 11.03
N GLU A 59 10.70 -2.83 11.52
CA GLU A 59 11.40 -4.03 11.97
C GLU A 59 12.05 -4.78 10.80
N GLU A 60 11.35 -4.91 9.66
CA GLU A 60 11.87 -5.51 8.42
C GLU A 60 13.00 -4.67 7.80
N GLY A 61 12.92 -3.34 7.90
CA GLY A 61 13.94 -2.41 7.40
C GLY A 61 15.29 -2.49 8.15
N SER A 62 15.31 -3.02 9.37
CA SER A 62 16.54 -3.30 10.12
C SER A 62 17.29 -4.55 9.61
N ALA A 63 16.62 -5.42 8.85
CA ALA A 63 17.17 -6.69 8.36
C ALA A 63 17.69 -6.65 6.91
N ALA A 64 17.61 -5.50 6.24
CA ALA A 64 17.95 -5.34 4.82
C ALA A 64 19.12 -4.39 4.54
N GLU A 65 19.96 -4.11 5.55
CA GLU A 65 21.21 -3.34 5.39
C GLU A 65 22.45 -4.17 5.76
#